data_AF-A0A438DSB8-F1
#
_entry.id   AF-A0A438DSB8-F1
#
_cell.length_a   1.000
_cell.length_b   1.000
_cell.length_c   1.000
_cell.angle_alpha   90.00
_cell.angle_beta   90.00
_cell.angle_gamma   90.00
#
_symmetry.space_group_name_H-M   'P 1'
#
loop_
_entity.id
_entity.type
_entity.pdbx_description
1 polymer ?
#
loop_
_entity_poly.entity_id
_entity_poly.type
_entity_poly.pdbx_seq_one_letter_code
_entity_poly.pdbx_strand_id
1 'polypeptide(L)'
;MMSLGSRHNMEEILVQISLHCNNFIMLFAPHIYVGKDEATAIVTSLPNLKYLVLKGSTIEWENLVMVLQGCKKLLGLDVRKCIGFEEDDAEILALASHIPTFMCEGSIYEEYDTYLDLDGDVDTDYYSG
;
A
#
# COMPACT_ATOMS: atom_id res chain seq x y z
N MET A 1 12.85 -15.40 3.49
CA MET A 1 11.68 -14.94 2.72
C MET A 1 10.44 -15.38 3.48
N MET A 2 9.55 -14.45 3.82
CA MET A 2 8.24 -14.76 4.40
C MET A 2 7.14 -14.32 3.42
N SER A 3 6.08 -15.14 3.30
CA SER A 3 4.88 -14.81 2.55
C SER A 3 3.73 -14.52 3.53
N LEU A 4 3.16 -13.32 3.51
CA LEU A 4 1.96 -12.98 4.26
C LEU A 4 0.78 -12.85 3.29
N GLY A 5 -0.34 -13.51 3.60
CA GLY A 5 -1.61 -13.29 2.91
C GLY A 5 -2.48 -12.25 3.65
N SER A 6 -3.72 -12.06 3.20
CA SER A 6 -4.68 -11.09 3.76
C SER A 6 -5.18 -11.47 5.17
N ARG A 7 -4.29 -11.46 6.17
CA ARG A 7 -4.63 -11.76 7.57
C ARG A 7 -4.37 -10.56 8.48
N HIS A 8 -5.27 -10.40 9.46
CA HIS A 8 -5.06 -9.56 10.65
C HIS A 8 -3.83 -10.06 11.42
N ASN A 9 -3.04 -9.12 11.95
CA ASN A 9 -1.81 -9.31 12.76
C ASN A 9 -0.46 -9.21 12.00
N MET A 10 -0.39 -8.54 10.85
CA MET A 10 0.90 -8.28 10.19
C MET A 10 1.89 -7.62 11.17
N GLU A 11 1.45 -6.60 11.91
CA GLU A 11 2.29 -5.86 12.86
C GLU A 11 2.94 -6.77 13.89
N GLU A 12 2.16 -7.61 14.58
CA GLU A 12 2.68 -8.56 15.58
C GLU A 12 3.71 -9.51 14.97
N ILE A 13 3.44 -10.02 13.77
CA ILE A 13 4.35 -10.92 13.06
C ILE A 13 5.65 -10.19 12.73
N LEU A 14 5.59 -8.97 12.20
CA LEU A 14 6.78 -8.18 11.86
C LEU A 14 7.61 -7.85 13.10
N VAL A 15 6.97 -7.54 14.23
CA VAL A 15 7.66 -7.34 15.51
C VAL A 15 8.42 -8.61 15.92
N GLN A 16 7.80 -9.78 15.86
CA GLN A 16 8.49 -11.04 16.21
C GLN A 16 9.65 -11.35 15.25
N ILE A 17 9.52 -11.05 13.96
CA ILE A 17 10.62 -11.17 12.99
C ILE A 17 11.77 -10.26 13.38
N SER A 18 11.50 -9.00 13.74
CA SER A 18 12.55 -8.05 14.11
C SER A 18 13.35 -8.51 15.34
N LEU A 19 12.70 -9.18 16.29
CA LEU A 19 13.31 -9.69 17.52
C LEU A 19 14.17 -10.94 17.29
N HIS A 20 13.79 -11.78 16.33
CA HIS A 20 14.36 -13.13 16.20
C HIS A 20 15.12 -13.38 14.90
N CYS A 21 14.94 -12.54 13.89
CA CYS A 21 15.43 -12.75 12.53
C CYS A 21 16.29 -11.57 12.04
N ASN A 22 17.48 -11.41 12.62
CA ASN A 22 18.42 -10.32 12.29
C ASN A 22 18.87 -10.27 10.81
N ASN A 23 18.72 -11.38 10.08
CA ASN A 23 19.08 -11.50 8.66
C ASN A 23 17.85 -11.47 7.73
N PHE A 24 16.70 -11.02 8.22
CA PHE A 24 15.51 -10.90 7.40
C PHE A 24 15.64 -9.75 6.40
N ILE A 25 15.55 -10.06 5.11
CA ILE A 25 15.79 -9.10 4.02
C ILE A 25 14.69 -9.06 2.96
N MET A 26 13.69 -9.94 3.03
CA MET A 26 12.67 -10.06 1.98
C MET A 26 11.30 -10.39 2.54
N LEU A 27 10.34 -9.50 2.30
CA LEU A 27 8.92 -9.65 2.59
C LEU A 27 8.12 -9.76 1.29
N PHE A 28 7.34 -10.84 1.18
CA PHE A 28 6.40 -11.05 0.08
C PHE A 28 4.98 -10.99 0.65
N ALA A 29 4.20 -9.99 0.28
CA ALA A 29 2.86 -9.78 0.79
C ALA A 29 1.93 -9.18 -0.30
N PRO A 30 1.65 -9.94 -1.38
CA PRO A 30 0.76 -9.50 -2.43
C PRO A 30 -0.71 -9.53 -1.97
N HIS A 31 -1.55 -8.72 -2.61
CA HIS A 31 -3.00 -8.72 -2.41
C HIS A 31 -3.45 -8.50 -0.96
N ILE A 32 -2.81 -7.54 -0.28
CA ILE A 32 -3.17 -7.13 1.08
C ILE A 32 -3.63 -5.67 1.10
N TYR A 33 -4.22 -5.25 2.21
CA TYR A 33 -4.36 -3.84 2.55
C TYR A 33 -3.15 -3.40 3.37
N VAL A 34 -2.48 -2.32 2.96
CA VAL A 34 -1.37 -1.69 3.69
C VAL A 34 -1.84 -0.32 4.16
N GLY A 35 -2.42 -0.30 5.36
CA GLY A 35 -2.77 0.93 6.04
C GLY A 35 -1.54 1.56 6.70
N LYS A 36 -1.81 2.63 7.45
CA LYS A 36 -0.78 3.36 8.20
C LYS A 36 -0.04 2.48 9.20
N ASP A 37 -0.75 1.60 9.89
CA ASP A 37 -0.18 0.75 10.93
C ASP A 37 0.71 -0.34 10.31
N GLU A 38 0.28 -0.97 9.21
CA GLU A 38 1.11 -1.91 8.44
C GLU A 38 2.36 -1.23 7.87
N ALA A 39 2.23 -0.05 7.26
CA ALA A 39 3.36 0.71 6.73
C ALA A 39 4.36 1.09 7.84
N THR A 40 3.85 1.53 9.00
CA THR A 40 4.65 1.84 10.17
C THR A 40 5.40 0.61 10.67
N ALA A 41 4.72 -0.54 10.77
CA ALA A 41 5.35 -1.80 11.19
C ALA A 41 6.43 -2.27 10.22
N ILE A 42 6.20 -2.16 8.91
CA ILE A 42 7.21 -2.48 7.87
C ILE A 42 8.47 -1.63 8.10
N VAL A 43 8.32 -0.31 8.23
CA VAL A 43 9.44 0.62 8.39
C VAL A 43 10.20 0.39 9.70
N THR A 44 9.47 0.22 10.81
CA THR A 44 10.07 0.16 12.15
C THR A 44 10.63 -1.20 12.50
N SER A 45 9.98 -2.29 12.06
CA SER A 45 10.37 -3.65 12.40
C SER A 45 11.35 -4.26 11.40
N LEU A 46 11.44 -3.76 10.17
CA LEU A 46 12.30 -4.33 9.12
C LEU A 46 13.37 -3.34 8.62
N PRO A 47 14.27 -2.82 9.49
CA PRO A 47 15.24 -1.79 9.11
C PRO A 47 16.30 -2.26 8.10
N ASN A 48 16.43 -3.58 7.88
CA ASN A 48 17.36 -4.19 6.93
C ASN A 48 16.69 -4.74 5.67
N LEU A 49 15.40 -4.43 5.45
CA LEU A 49 14.65 -4.92 4.30
C LEU A 49 15.31 -4.49 2.99
N LYS A 50 15.54 -5.46 2.11
CA LYS A 50 16.10 -5.25 0.77
C LYS A 50 15.07 -5.46 -0.34
N TYR A 51 14.07 -6.31 -0.10
CA TYR A 51 13.06 -6.64 -1.10
C TYR A 51 11.67 -6.64 -0.48
N LEU A 52 10.77 -5.86 -1.08
CA LEU A 52 9.37 -5.77 -0.68
C LEU A 52 8.48 -6.02 -1.91
N VAL A 53 7.58 -6.97 -1.81
CA VAL A 53 6.60 -7.27 -2.86
C VAL A 53 5.20 -7.09 -2.30
N LEU A 54 4.49 -6.09 -2.82
CA LEU A 54 3.11 -5.71 -2.49
C LEU A 54 2.23 -5.72 -3.74
N LYS A 55 2.61 -6.44 -4.79
CA LYS A 55 1.87 -6.50 -6.05
C LYS A 55 0.38 -6.79 -5.80
N GLY A 56 -0.48 -6.00 -6.41
CA GLY A 56 -1.94 -6.17 -6.33
C GLY A 56 -2.55 -5.79 -4.98
N SER A 57 -1.84 -5.04 -4.15
CA SER A 57 -2.29 -4.58 -2.83
C SER A 57 -2.94 -3.20 -2.89
N THR A 58 -3.73 -2.85 -1.88
CA THR A 58 -4.19 -1.48 -1.66
C THR A 58 -3.19 -0.78 -0.74
N ILE A 59 -2.63 0.34 -1.18
CA ILE A 59 -1.71 1.17 -0.41
C ILE A 59 -1.91 2.62 -0.82
N GLU A 60 -2.41 3.44 0.12
CA GLU A 60 -2.56 4.87 -0.08
C GLU A 60 -1.20 5.54 -0.26
N TRP A 61 -1.21 6.63 -1.03
CA TRP A 61 -0.02 7.41 -1.39
C TRP A 61 0.87 7.73 -0.19
N GLU A 62 0.31 8.23 0.92
CA GLU A 62 1.04 8.61 2.13
C GLU A 62 1.76 7.41 2.78
N ASN A 63 1.14 6.23 2.74
CA ASN A 63 1.68 5.01 3.29
C ASN A 63 2.81 4.46 2.41
N LEU A 64 2.70 4.59 1.08
CA LEU A 64 3.79 4.26 0.16
C LEU A 64 4.98 5.20 0.35
N VAL A 65 4.74 6.51 0.48
CA VAL A 65 5.77 7.51 0.79
C VAL A 65 6.47 7.16 2.10
N MET A 66 5.73 6.78 3.14
CA MET A 66 6.29 6.34 4.42
C MET A 66 7.26 5.16 4.25
N VAL A 67 6.88 4.16 3.45
CA VAL A 67 7.73 3.00 3.16
C VAL A 67 8.99 3.40 2.39
N LEU A 68 8.87 4.21 1.33
CA LEU A 68 9.99 4.70 0.53
C LEU A 68 10.98 5.54 1.37
N GLN A 69 10.46 6.34 2.30
CA GLN A 69 11.28 7.15 3.18
C GLN A 69 11.88 6.34 4.33
N GLY A 70 11.21 5.31 4.83
CA GLY A 70 11.67 4.53 5.97
C GLY A 70 12.65 3.41 5.61
N CYS A 71 12.39 2.68 4.53
CA CYS A 71 13.16 1.49 4.14
C CYS A 71 14.38 1.85 3.26
N LYS A 72 15.37 2.53 3.84
CA LYS A 72 16.55 3.08 3.12
C LYS A 72 17.49 2.06 2.47
N LYS A 73 17.30 0.76 2.72
CA LYS A 73 18.15 -0.32 2.18
C LYS A 73 17.47 -1.13 1.07
N LEU A 74 16.31 -0.67 0.59
CA LEU A 74 15.60 -1.34 -0.49
C LEU A 74 16.45 -1.40 -1.75
N LEU A 75 16.57 -2.62 -2.26
CA LEU A 75 17.13 -2.93 -3.57
C LEU A 75 16.03 -3.24 -4.58
N GLY A 76 14.86 -3.70 -4.13
CA GLY A 76 13.69 -3.91 -4.97
C GLY A 76 12.37 -3.66 -4.25
N LEU A 77 11.45 -3.01 -4.95
CA LEU A 77 10.07 -2.76 -4.53
C LEU A 77 9.12 -3.03 -5.69
N ASP A 78 8.24 -4.03 -5.53
CA ASP A 78 7.21 -4.38 -6.50
C ASP A 78 5.84 -3.99 -5.94
N VAL A 79 5.31 -2.88 -6.46
CA VAL A 79 4.00 -2.30 -6.16
C VAL A 79 3.17 -2.21 -7.43
N ARG A 80 3.32 -3.17 -8.35
CA ARG A 80 2.51 -3.23 -9.57
C ARG A 80 1.06 -3.55 -9.28
N LYS A 81 0.15 -2.99 -10.09
CA LYS A 81 -1.29 -3.25 -10.01
C LYS A 81 -1.90 -2.94 -8.64
N CYS A 82 -1.32 -1.99 -7.92
CA CYS A 82 -1.84 -1.54 -6.63
C CYS A 82 -2.93 -0.49 -6.82
N ILE A 83 -3.76 -0.32 -5.79
CA ILE A 83 -4.75 0.76 -5.70
C ILE A 83 -4.29 1.74 -4.63
N GLY A 84 -4.34 3.04 -4.92
CA GLY A 84 -4.08 4.13 -3.97
C GLY A 84 -2.99 5.13 -4.39
N PHE A 85 -2.38 4.94 -5.57
CA PHE A 85 -1.47 5.90 -6.19
C PHE A 85 -1.35 5.62 -7.70
N GLU A 86 -1.04 6.63 -8.50
CA GLU A 86 -0.84 6.49 -9.95
C GLU A 86 0.56 5.99 -10.31
N GLU A 87 0.67 5.12 -11.31
CA GLU A 87 1.95 4.56 -11.76
C GLU A 87 2.96 5.62 -12.25
N ASP A 88 2.48 6.75 -12.75
CA ASP A 88 3.27 7.87 -13.27
C ASP A 88 3.42 9.05 -12.30
N ASP A 89 3.06 8.86 -11.01
CA ASP A 89 3.24 9.85 -9.95
C ASP A 89 4.70 10.29 -9.84
N ALA A 90 4.97 11.55 -10.19
CA ALA A 90 6.31 12.11 -10.25
C ALA A 90 7.03 12.14 -8.89
N GLU A 91 6.30 12.29 -7.78
CA GLU A 91 6.87 12.32 -6.45
C GLU A 91 7.26 10.91 -5.99
N ILE A 92 6.40 9.92 -6.22
CA ILE A 92 6.70 8.51 -5.96
C ILE A 92 7.92 8.07 -6.77
N LEU A 93 7.97 8.41 -8.06
CA LEU A 93 9.11 8.10 -8.93
C LEU A 93 10.40 8.76 -8.45
N ALA A 94 10.34 10.03 -8.03
CA ALA A 94 11.48 10.74 -7.47
C ALA A 94 11.99 10.11 -6.17
N LEU A 95 11.07 9.75 -5.26
CA LEU A 95 11.39 9.08 -4.00
C LEU A 95 11.99 7.69 -4.23
N ALA A 96 11.47 6.94 -5.21
CA ALA A 96 11.94 5.59 -5.54
C ALA A 96 13.21 5.55 -6.42
N SER A 97 13.68 6.70 -6.94
CA SER A 97 14.80 6.79 -7.89
C SER A 97 16.12 6.15 -7.43
N HIS A 98 16.31 5.99 -6.12
CA HIS A 98 17.49 5.35 -5.53
C HIS A 98 17.38 3.82 -5.42
N ILE A 99 16.21 3.25 -5.68
CA ILE A 99 15.94 1.80 -5.61
C ILE A 99 16.27 1.18 -6.99
N PRO A 100 17.26 0.28 -7.08
CA PRO A 100 17.66 -0.34 -8.36
C PRO A 100 16.55 -1.05 -9.12
N THR A 101 15.55 -1.59 -8.43
CA THR A 101 14.42 -2.29 -9.05
C THR A 101 13.11 -1.82 -8.46
N PHE A 102 12.58 -0.72 -8.98
CA PHE A 102 11.24 -0.23 -8.66
C PHE A 102 10.26 -0.61 -9.77
N MET A 103 9.13 -1.21 -9.42
CA MET A 103 8.09 -1.65 -10.37
C MET A 103 6.72 -1.19 -9.86
N CYS A 104 6.05 -0.32 -10.61
CA CYS A 104 4.74 0.25 -10.27
C CYS A 104 3.69 0.11 -11.38
N GLU A 105 4.01 -0.60 -12.47
CA GLU A 105 3.15 -0.69 -13.64
C GLU A 105 1.75 -1.27 -13.32
N GLY A 106 0.72 -0.62 -13.84
CA GLY A 106 -0.69 -0.90 -13.68
C GLY A 106 -1.30 -0.42 -12.36
N SER A 107 -0.56 0.33 -11.54
CA SER A 107 -1.10 0.93 -10.31
C SER A 107 -1.89 2.19 -10.61
N ILE A 108 -3.00 2.36 -9.89
CA ILE A 108 -3.98 3.41 -10.14
C ILE A 108 -4.43 4.08 -8.84
N TYR A 109 -4.86 5.32 -8.93
CA TYR A 109 -5.62 5.98 -7.88
C TYR A 109 -7.13 5.80 -8.17
N GLU A 110 -7.84 5.10 -7.30
CA GLU A 110 -9.31 5.03 -7.38
C GLU A 110 -9.90 6.12 -6.47
N GLU A 111 -10.37 7.21 -7.08
CA GLU A 111 -11.20 8.19 -6.37
C GLU A 111 -12.59 7.58 -6.17
N TYR A 112 -13.02 7.38 -4.91
CA TYR A 112 -14.40 6.98 -4.65
C TYR A 112 -15.31 8.16 -4.99
N ASP A 113 -15.80 8.20 -6.23
CA ASP A 113 -16.93 9.05 -6.61
C ASP A 113 -18.09 8.74 -5.66
N THR A 114 -18.34 9.63 -4.71
CA THR A 114 -19.54 9.56 -3.87
C THR A 114 -20.74 9.91 -4.74
N TYR A 115 -21.30 8.90 -5.42
CA TYR A 115 -22.57 9.03 -6.13
C TYR A 115 -23.71 9.20 -5.13
N LEU A 116 -23.99 10.44 -4.70
CA LEU A 116 -25.30 10.86 -4.22
C LEU A 116 -25.63 12.26 -4.74
N ASP A 117 -25.65 12.41 -6.06
CA ASP A 117 -26.47 13.44 -6.73
C ASP A 117 -27.41 12.72 -7.70
N LEU A 118 -28.52 12.20 -7.17
CA LEU A 118 -29.74 12.01 -7.95
C LEU A 118 -30.71 13.14 -7.59
N ASP A 119 -30.39 14.35 -8.04
CA ASP A 119 -31.42 15.35 -8.28
C ASP A 119 -32.29 14.86 -9.44
N GLY A 120 -33.43 14.26 -9.09
CA GLY A 120 -34.50 13.92 -10.00
C GLY A 120 -35.82 14.18 -9.30
N ASP A 121 -36.53 15.21 -9.77
CA ASP A 121 -37.81 15.71 -9.26
C ASP A 121 -38.76 14.61 -8.75
N VAL A 122 -39.15 14.70 -7.48
CA VAL A 122 -40.37 14.05 -6.98
C VAL A 122 -41.46 15.10 -6.93
N ASP A 123 -42.10 15.30 -8.08
CA ASP A 123 -43.43 15.92 -8.13
C ASP A 123 -44.44 14.85 -7.64
N THR A 124 -44.79 14.89 -6.35
CA THR A 124 -45.86 14.07 -5.79
C THR A 124 -46.96 14.92 -5.18
N ASP A 125 -47.56 15.78 -6.00
CA ASP A 125 -48.93 16.28 -5.82
C ASP A 125 -49.97 15.20 -6.17
N TYR A 126 -49.82 13.97 -5.65
CA TYR A 126 -50.83 12.91 -5.80
C TYR A 126 -50.79 11.97 -4.59
N TYR A 127 -51.38 12.40 -3.48
CA TYR A 127 -52.35 11.64 -2.67
C TYR A 127 -52.98 12.61 -1.67
N SER A 128 -53.95 13.39 -2.14
CA SER A 128 -55.04 13.84 -1.28
C SER A 128 -55.97 12.65 -1.04
N GLY A 129 -56.14 12.28 0.23
CA GLY A 129 -57.12 11.31 0.71
C GLY A 129 -57.32 11.51 2.20
#